data_AF-A0A975JBH9-F1
#
_entry.id   AF-A0A975JBH9-F1
#
_cell.length_a   1.000
_cell.length_b   1.000
_cell.length_c   1.000
_cell.angle_alpha   90.00
_cell.angle_beta   90.00
_cell.angle_gamma   90.00
#
_symmetry.space_group_name_H-M   'P 1'
#
loop_
_entity.id
_entity.type
_entity.pdbx_description
1 polymer ?
#
loop_
_entity_poly.entity_id
_entity_poly.type
_entity_poly.pdbx_seq_one_letter_code
_entity_poly.pdbx_strand_id
1 'polypeptide(L)'
;MTDRKTDTLEDLFAAARADPPAVPDALIARVLADAARVQPRAPLWRRIVDGIGGPVGLGGVVTGALAGMWIGFAPPSDTLDPLAVLVDGGALATVELTETFYDFGWEAEEG
;
A
#
# COMPACT_ATOMS: atom_id res chain seq x y z
N MET A 1 -18.18 -15.58 42.78
CA MET A 1 -17.15 -14.89 43.60
C MET A 1 -16.03 -14.26 42.75
N THR A 2 -16.07 -14.38 41.42
CA THR A 2 -15.09 -13.82 40.47
C THR A 2 -15.45 -12.39 40.01
N ASP A 3 -16.76 -12.08 39.90
CA ASP A 3 -17.28 -10.77 39.43
C ASP A 3 -16.70 -9.56 40.16
N ARG A 4 -16.74 -9.58 41.50
CA ARG A 4 -16.28 -8.45 42.33
C ARG A 4 -14.83 -8.05 42.05
N LYS A 5 -13.98 -9.00 41.67
CA LYS A 5 -12.57 -8.71 41.35
C LYS A 5 -12.44 -8.01 40.01
N THR A 6 -13.26 -8.37 39.03
CA THR A 6 -13.32 -7.74 37.71
C THR A 6 -13.81 -6.29 37.83
N ASP A 7 -14.88 -6.07 38.59
CA ASP A 7 -15.42 -4.71 38.82
C ASP A 7 -14.36 -3.80 39.49
N THR A 8 -13.66 -4.32 40.50
CA THR A 8 -12.60 -3.56 41.19
C THR A 8 -11.44 -3.22 40.24
N LEU A 9 -11.09 -4.11 39.29
CA LEU A 9 -10.04 -3.84 38.31
C LEU A 9 -10.46 -2.81 37.28
N GLU A 10 -11.71 -2.86 36.81
CA GLU A 10 -12.23 -1.86 35.89
C GLU A 10 -12.29 -0.47 36.51
N ASP A 11 -12.71 -0.35 37.77
CA ASP A 11 -12.66 0.92 38.50
C ASP A 11 -11.24 1.48 38.60
N LEU A 12 -10.24 0.61 38.85
CA LEU A 12 -8.83 1.00 38.88
C LEU A 12 -8.30 1.43 37.50
N PHE A 13 -8.70 0.74 36.42
CA PHE A 13 -8.31 1.13 35.06
C PHE A 13 -9.03 2.40 34.60
N ALA A 14 -10.28 2.61 35.00
CA ALA A 14 -11.02 3.84 34.75
C ALA A 14 -10.33 5.04 35.42
N ALA A 15 -9.91 4.89 36.68
CA ALA A 15 -9.13 5.91 37.37
C ALA A 15 -7.78 6.19 36.69
N ALA A 16 -7.06 5.15 36.26
CA ALA A 16 -5.77 5.31 35.56
C ALA A 16 -5.90 5.97 34.18
N ARG A 17 -7.02 5.80 33.46
CA ARG A 17 -7.28 6.52 32.20
C ARG A 17 -7.70 7.98 32.43
N ALA A 18 -8.39 8.26 33.54
CA ALA A 18 -8.83 9.61 33.88
C ALA A 18 -7.65 10.51 34.29
N ASP A 19 -6.62 9.95 34.92
CA ASP A 19 -5.38 10.65 35.28
C ASP A 19 -4.15 9.86 34.80
N PRO A 20 -3.81 9.97 33.50
CA PRO A 20 -2.66 9.27 32.95
C PRO A 20 -1.36 9.86 33.51
N PRO A 21 -0.48 9.04 34.12
CA PRO A 21 0.78 9.54 34.64
C PRO A 21 1.67 10.05 33.50
N ALA A 22 2.31 11.20 33.71
CA ALA A 22 3.26 11.75 32.74
C ALA A 22 4.48 10.81 32.61
N VAL A 23 4.77 10.40 31.39
CA VAL A 23 5.95 9.57 31.09
C VAL A 23 7.19 10.47 31.04
N PRO A 24 8.30 10.13 31.74
CA PRO A 24 9.52 10.93 31.67
C PRO A 24 10.10 10.98 30.26
N ASP A 25 10.49 12.15 29.78
CA ASP A 25 11.09 12.34 28.44
C ASP A 25 12.31 11.45 28.21
N ALA A 26 13.14 11.27 29.25
CA ALA A 26 14.32 10.41 29.19
C ALA A 26 13.96 8.93 28.92
N LEU A 27 12.81 8.47 29.41
CA LEU A 27 12.32 7.12 29.15
C LEU A 27 11.87 6.99 27.69
N ILE A 28 11.11 7.95 27.17
CA ILE A 28 10.68 7.97 25.76
C ILE A 28 11.90 7.99 24.83
N ALA A 29 12.87 8.86 25.10
CA ALA A 29 14.10 8.93 24.31
C ALA A 29 14.86 7.60 24.27
N ARG A 30 14.92 6.89 25.41
CA ARG A 30 15.57 5.58 25.49
C ARG A 30 14.79 4.50 24.74
N VAL A 31 13.46 4.47 24.87
CA VAL A 31 12.59 3.55 24.13
C VAL A 31 12.77 3.74 22.62
N LEU A 32 12.80 4.98 22.14
CA LEU A 32 13.02 5.29 20.72
C LEU A 32 14.42 4.87 20.26
N ALA A 33 15.45 5.08 21.08
CA ALA A 33 16.81 4.64 20.77
C ALA A 33 16.91 3.11 20.68
N ASP A 34 16.24 2.38 21.57
CA ASP A 34 16.22 0.91 21.52
C ASP A 34 15.40 0.40 20.33
N ALA A 35 14.25 1.01 20.04
CA ALA A 35 13.46 0.69 18.85
C ALA A 35 14.28 0.86 17.56
N ALA A 36 15.06 1.93 17.45
CA ALA A 36 15.95 2.17 16.31
C ALA A 36 17.08 1.12 16.19
N ARG A 37 17.48 0.47 17.28
CA ARG A 37 18.48 -0.62 17.27
C ARG A 37 17.89 -1.95 16.80
N VAL A 38 16.64 -2.24 17.16
CA VAL A 38 15.99 -3.52 16.84
C VAL A 38 15.16 -3.49 15.56
N GLN A 39 14.87 -2.30 15.01
CA GLN A 39 14.12 -2.19 13.77
C GLN A 39 14.86 -2.87 12.60
N PRO A 40 14.20 -3.80 11.90
CA PRO A 40 14.81 -4.43 10.73
C PRO A 40 15.01 -3.38 9.63
N ARG A 41 16.24 -3.25 9.15
CA ARG A 41 16.54 -2.43 7.98
C ARG A 41 16.10 -3.18 6.73
N ALA A 42 14.93 -2.82 6.19
CA ALA A 42 14.49 -3.32 4.90
C ALA A 42 15.49 -2.87 3.80
N PRO A 43 15.90 -3.76 2.88
CA PRO A 43 16.77 -3.39 1.78
C PRO A 43 16.07 -2.38 0.86
N LEU A 44 16.85 -1.53 0.18
CA LEU A 44 16.33 -0.43 -0.62
C LEU A 44 15.32 -0.90 -1.68
N TRP A 45 15.57 -2.05 -2.32
CA TRP A 45 14.66 -2.63 -3.31
C TRP A 45 13.30 -3.02 -2.70
N ARG A 46 13.27 -3.52 -1.46
CA ARG A 46 12.02 -3.83 -0.75
C ARG A 46 11.21 -2.57 -0.48
N ARG A 47 11.87 -1.46 -0.13
CA ARG A 47 11.19 -0.17 0.06
C ARG A 47 10.55 0.36 -1.22
N ILE A 48 11.17 0.11 -2.38
CA ILE A 48 10.60 0.46 -3.69
C ILE A 48 9.36 -0.40 -3.95
N VAL A 49 9.44 -1.71 -3.70
CA VAL A 49 8.31 -2.63 -3.84
C VAL A 49 7.17 -2.28 -2.88
N ASP A 50 7.48 -2.02 -1.61
CA ASP A 50 6.50 -1.61 -0.60
C ASP A 50 5.86 -0.25 -0.98
N GLY A 51 6.64 0.67 -1.57
CA GLY A 51 6.16 1.98 -2.03
C GLY A 51 5.16 1.92 -3.19
N ILE A 52 5.14 0.85 -3.98
CA ILE A 52 4.17 0.65 -5.08
C ILE A 52 2.98 -0.24 -4.69
N GLY A 53 2.83 -0.60 -3.41
CA GLY A 53 1.76 -1.49 -2.93
C GLY A 53 2.23 -2.92 -2.64
N GLY A 54 3.52 -3.12 -2.43
CA GLY A 54 4.11 -4.41 -2.07
C GLY A 54 4.08 -5.42 -3.21
N PRO A 55 3.94 -6.73 -2.92
CA PRO A 55 3.96 -7.78 -3.93
C PRO A 55 2.80 -7.67 -4.94
N VAL A 56 1.65 -7.12 -4.54
CA VAL A 56 0.51 -6.88 -5.45
C VAL A 56 0.82 -5.79 -6.45
N GLY A 57 1.40 -4.67 -5.99
CA GLY A 57 1.88 -3.59 -6.85
C GLY A 57 2.92 -4.07 -7.88
N LEU A 58 3.87 -4.90 -7.44
CA LEU A 58 4.84 -5.53 -8.33
C LEU A 58 4.17 -6.38 -9.42
N GLY A 59 3.12 -7.11 -9.06
CA GLY A 59 2.33 -7.92 -10.01
C GLY A 59 1.72 -7.07 -11.14
N GLY A 60 1.22 -5.88 -10.81
CA GLY A 60 0.72 -4.92 -11.82
C GLY A 60 1.82 -4.45 -12.77
N VAL A 61 3.00 -4.09 -12.24
CA VAL A 61 4.16 -3.67 -13.05
C VAL A 61 4.61 -4.78 -14.00
N VAL A 62 4.70 -6.01 -13.51
CA VAL A 62 5.07 -7.18 -14.33
C VAL A 62 4.01 -7.43 -15.41
N THR A 63 2.72 -7.38 -15.06
CA THR A 63 1.63 -7.60 -16.00
C THR A 63 1.62 -6.53 -17.10
N GLY A 64 1.82 -5.26 -16.75
CA GLY A 64 1.95 -4.17 -17.72
C GLY A 64 3.15 -4.34 -18.65
N ALA A 65 4.30 -4.80 -18.12
CA ALA A 65 5.48 -5.08 -18.93
C ALA A 65 5.25 -6.23 -19.92
N LEU A 66 4.60 -7.32 -19.48
CA LEU A 66 4.24 -8.44 -20.34
C LEU A 66 3.21 -8.05 -21.41
N ALA A 67 2.22 -7.23 -21.07
CA ALA A 67 1.25 -6.72 -22.02
C ALA A 67 1.91 -5.83 -23.08
N GLY A 68 2.81 -4.93 -22.69
CA GLY A 68 3.58 -4.11 -23.63
C GLY A 68 4.50 -4.93 -24.52
N MET A 69 5.18 -5.93 -23.95
CA MET A 69 6.00 -6.88 -24.71
C MET A 69 5.16 -7.67 -25.73
N TRP A 70 3.99 -8.16 -25.33
CA TRP A 70 3.08 -8.89 -26.21
C TRP A 70 2.60 -8.04 -27.38
N ILE A 71 2.17 -6.80 -27.10
CA ILE A 71 1.74 -5.83 -28.13
C ILE A 71 2.89 -5.52 -29.09
N GLY A 72 4.12 -5.37 -28.58
CA GLY A 72 5.29 -5.13 -29.43
C GLY A 72 5.64 -6.31 -30.34
N PHE A 73 5.39 -7.55 -29.90
CA PHE A 73 5.66 -8.75 -30.69
C PHE A 73 4.57 -9.06 -31.73
N ALA A 74 3.32 -8.72 -31.44
CA ALA A 74 2.18 -8.94 -32.34
C ALA A 74 1.60 -7.60 -32.83
N PRO A 75 2.33 -6.86 -33.69
CA PRO A 75 1.75 -5.68 -34.32
C PRO A 75 0.52 -6.11 -35.15
N PRO A 76 -0.66 -5.49 -34.95
CA PRO A 76 -1.85 -5.83 -35.71
C PRO A 76 -1.56 -5.66 -37.21
N SER A 77 -1.71 -6.73 -37.97
CA SER A 77 -1.27 -6.83 -39.37
C SER A 77 -2.14 -6.06 -40.38
N ASP A 78 -3.04 -5.20 -39.90
CA ASP A 78 -3.80 -4.31 -40.77
C ASP A 78 -2.99 -3.03 -41.02
N THR A 79 -2.11 -3.11 -42.03
CA THR A 79 -1.65 -2.03 -42.92
C THR A 79 -1.89 -0.58 -42.46
N LEU A 80 -1.40 -0.21 -41.28
CA LEU A 80 -1.29 1.17 -40.81
C LEU A 80 0.20 1.48 -40.76
N ASP A 81 0.64 2.30 -41.71
CA ASP A 81 2.01 2.80 -41.72
C ASP A 81 2.23 3.64 -40.44
N PRO A 82 3.08 3.20 -39.50
CA PRO A 82 3.28 3.93 -38.25
C PRO A 82 3.85 5.33 -38.49
N LEU A 83 4.52 5.57 -39.63
CA LEU A 83 4.96 6.91 -40.03
C LEU A 83 3.78 7.80 -40.44
N ALA A 84 2.74 7.25 -41.06
CA ALA A 84 1.53 8.00 -41.40
C ALA A 84 0.77 8.44 -40.13
N VAL A 85 0.69 7.58 -39.11
CA VAL A 85 0.05 7.91 -37.81
C VAL A 85 0.84 8.97 -37.02
N LEU A 86 2.16 8.94 -37.11
CA LEU A 86 3.04 9.91 -36.45
C LEU A 86 3.03 11.29 -37.16
N VAL A 87 2.92 11.30 -38.48
CA VAL A 87 2.88 12.52 -39.30
C VAL A 87 1.48 13.16 -39.34
N ASP A 88 0.41 12.36 -39.30
CA ASP A 88 -1.00 12.82 -39.29
C ASP A 88 -1.48 13.26 -37.89
N GLY A 89 -0.59 13.29 -36.90
CA GLY A 89 -0.87 13.89 -35.60
C GLY A 89 -1.85 13.05 -34.77
N GLY A 90 -1.48 11.79 -34.49
CA GLY A 90 -1.91 11.05 -33.30
C GLY A 90 -3.38 11.18 -32.95
N ALA A 91 -4.22 10.35 -33.57
CA ALA A 91 -5.55 10.07 -33.05
C ALA A 91 -5.37 9.43 -31.66
N LEU A 92 -5.42 10.26 -30.61
CA LEU A 92 -5.49 9.82 -29.24
C LEU A 92 -6.79 9.05 -29.09
N ALA A 93 -6.70 7.72 -29.05
CA ALA A 93 -7.79 6.90 -28.56
C ALA A 93 -7.99 7.30 -27.10
N THR A 94 -9.02 8.12 -26.86
CA THR A 94 -9.45 8.45 -25.51
C THR A 94 -9.92 7.16 -24.88
N VAL A 95 -9.07 6.57 -24.03
CA VAL A 95 -9.45 5.41 -23.23
C VAL A 95 -10.43 5.91 -22.19
N GLU A 96 -11.71 5.67 -22.43
CA GLU A 96 -12.75 5.86 -21.44
C GLU A 96 -12.54 4.82 -20.33
N LEU A 97 -11.97 5.26 -19.22
CA LEU A 97 -11.81 4.44 -18.02
C LEU A 97 -13.20 4.23 -17.41
N THR A 98 -13.92 3.23 -17.91
CA THR A 98 -15.22 2.82 -17.36
C THR A 98 -15.06 2.43 -15.88
N GLU A 99 -16.09 2.75 -15.08
CA GLU A 99 -16.11 2.62 -13.61
C GLU A 99 -15.77 1.22 -13.05
N THR A 100 -15.68 0.20 -13.90
CA THR A 100 -15.19 -1.15 -13.55
C THR A 100 -13.79 -1.14 -12.92
N PHE A 101 -12.96 -0.12 -13.14
CA PHE A 101 -11.64 -0.02 -12.49
C PHE A 101 -11.68 0.40 -11.00
N TYR A 102 -12.81 0.88 -10.49
CA TYR A 102 -12.95 1.24 -9.07
C TYR A 102 -13.41 0.07 -8.19
N ASP A 103 -13.78 -1.07 -8.78
CA ASP A 103 -14.23 -2.27 -8.06
C ASP A 103 -13.08 -3.08 -7.44
N PHE A 104 -11.82 -2.69 -7.70
CA PHE A 104 -10.64 -3.27 -7.04
C PHE A 104 -10.36 -2.64 -5.66
N GLY A 105 -11.40 -2.09 -5.02
CA GLY A 105 -11.38 -1.69 -3.62
C GLY A 105 -11.30 -2.95 -2.77
N TRP A 106 -10.08 -3.36 -2.44
CA TRP A 106 -9.73 -4.25 -1.34
C TRP A 106 -10.89 -4.48 -0.35
N GLU A 107 -11.55 -5.64 -0.44
CA GLU A 107 -12.24 -6.21 0.71
C GLU A 107 -11.17 -6.66 1.71
N ALA A 108 -10.59 -5.69 2.41
CA ALA A 108 -10.04 -5.89 3.74
C ALA A 108 -11.20 -5.69 4.74
N GLU A 109 -12.23 -6.54 4.64
CA GLU A 109 -13.22 -6.70 5.69
C GLU A 109 -12.75 -7.85 6.59
N GLU A 110 -12.05 -7.48 7.66
CA GLU A 110 -11.97 -8.29 8.87
C GLU A 110 -13.31 -8.12 9.62
N GLY A 111 -14.10 -9.20 9.70
CA GLY A 111 -15.36 -9.28 10.44
C GLY A 111 -16.06 -10.63 10.30
#